data_AF-A0A9D8G3X9-F1
#
_entry.id   AF-A0A9D8G3X9-F1
#
_cell.length_a   1.000
_cell.length_b   1.000
_cell.length_c   1.000
_cell.angle_alpha   90.00
_cell.angle_beta   90.00
_cell.angle_gamma   90.00
#
_symmetry.space_group_name_H-M   'P 1'
#
loop_
_entity.id
_entity.type
_entity.pdbx_description
1 polymer ?
#
loop_
_entity_poly.entity_id
_entity_poly.type
_entity_poly.pdbx_seq_one_letter_code
_entity_poly.pdbx_strand_id
1 'polypeptide(L)'
;MNSNRESGYGRYDVLLIPSNTKQLGIVMEFKKAPGASEKQLEETAQSAIHQIEQKRYDQELLRRKVSKILYLGFAFSGKKVLIHHKFKD
;
A
#
# COMPACT_ATOMS: atom_id res chain seq x y z
N MET A 1 -3.57 5.41 -19.10
CA MET A 1 -3.77 5.47 -17.64
C MET A 1 -4.84 4.43 -17.32
N ASN A 2 -4.46 3.21 -16.91
CA ASN A 2 -5.45 2.17 -16.62
C ASN A 2 -5.94 2.36 -15.18
N SER A 3 -6.83 3.32 -14.99
CA SER A 3 -7.61 3.43 -13.75
C SER A 3 -8.59 2.27 -13.67
N ASN A 4 -8.56 1.53 -12.56
CA ASN A 4 -9.45 0.42 -12.22
C ASN A 4 -9.31 -0.86 -13.03
N ARG A 5 -8.15 -1.52 -12.90
CA ARG A 5 -8.08 -2.96 -13.14
C ARG A 5 -8.12 -3.67 -11.77
N GLU A 6 -9.26 -4.27 -11.44
CA GLU A 6 -9.38 -5.16 -10.27
C GLU A 6 -8.41 -6.33 -10.44
N SER A 7 -7.44 -6.46 -9.53
CA SER A 7 -6.60 -7.65 -9.42
C SER A 7 -6.52 -8.04 -7.95
N GLY A 8 -7.13 -9.20 -7.61
CA GLY A 8 -7.13 -9.76 -6.27
C GLY A 8 -8.05 -9.02 -5.28
N TYR A 9 -9.30 -9.47 -5.14
CA TYR A 9 -10.21 -9.20 -4.01
C TYR A 9 -10.41 -7.74 -3.51
N GLY A 10 -10.15 -6.71 -4.33
CA GLY A 10 -10.47 -5.32 -3.98
C GLY A 10 -9.71 -4.25 -4.78
N ARG A 11 -9.95 -2.98 -4.43
CA ARG A 11 -9.27 -1.80 -5.00
C ARG A 11 -8.14 -1.36 -4.07
N TYR A 12 -6.93 -1.22 -4.60
CA TYR A 12 -5.86 -0.45 -3.97
C TYR A 12 -6.06 1.04 -4.24
N ASP A 13 -5.54 1.92 -3.38
CA ASP A 13 -5.60 3.35 -3.63
C ASP A 13 -4.61 3.76 -4.74
N VAL A 14 -3.34 3.30 -4.67
CA VAL A 14 -2.34 3.57 -5.71
C VAL A 14 -1.42 2.37 -5.92
N LEU A 15 -1.16 2.07 -7.20
CA LEU A 15 -0.14 1.11 -7.64
C LEU A 15 0.82 1.79 -8.62
N LEU A 16 2.10 1.84 -8.25
CA LEU A 16 3.16 2.33 -9.12
C LEU A 16 3.91 1.14 -9.72
N ILE A 17 3.75 0.99 -11.03
CA ILE A 17 4.41 -0.05 -11.81
C ILE A 17 5.61 0.58 -12.52
N PRO A 18 6.84 0.14 -12.23
CA PRO A 18 8.01 0.70 -12.88
C PRO A 18 8.09 0.25 -14.34
N SER A 19 8.59 1.12 -15.22
CA SER A 19 8.84 0.75 -16.62
C SER A 19 9.95 -0.30 -16.75
N ASN A 20 10.95 -0.25 -15.87
CA ASN A 20 11.99 -1.28 -15.74
C ASN A 20 11.67 -2.17 -14.54
N THR A 21 11.44 -3.46 -14.78
CA THR A 21 11.01 -4.42 -13.74
C THR A 21 12.07 -4.68 -12.66
N LYS A 22 13.32 -4.26 -12.87
CA LYS A 22 14.38 -4.28 -11.85
C LYS A 22 14.30 -3.08 -10.88
N GLN A 23 13.49 -2.08 -11.19
CA GLN A 23 13.24 -0.93 -10.32
C GLN A 23 12.08 -1.22 -9.36
N LEU A 24 11.87 -0.30 -8.42
CA LEU A 24 10.93 -0.45 -7.34
C LEU A 24 9.47 -0.33 -7.83
N GLY A 25 8.66 -1.35 -7.57
CA GLY A 25 7.21 -1.24 -7.57
C GLY A 25 6.69 -0.82 -6.20
N ILE A 26 5.62 -0.03 -6.17
CA ILE A 26 5.06 0.50 -4.92
C ILE A 26 3.56 0.26 -4.88
N VAL A 27 3.08 -0.25 -3.74
CA VAL A 27 1.65 -0.31 -3.40
C VAL A 27 1.39 0.65 -2.25
N MET A 28 0.40 1.53 -2.38
CA MET A 28 0.02 2.47 -1.32
C MET A 28 -1.45 2.29 -0.93
N GLU A 29 -1.71 2.31 0.37
CA GLU A 29 -3.05 2.25 0.96
C GLU A 29 -3.19 3.34 2.03
N PHE A 30 -4.32 4.06 2.02
CA PHE A 30 -4.58 5.19 2.90
C PHE A 30 -5.77 4.92 3.84
N LYS A 31 -5.61 5.30 5.11
CA LYS A 31 -6.62 5.15 6.17
C LYS A 31 -6.88 6.46 6.88
N LYS A 32 -8.15 6.73 7.19
CA LYS A 32 -8.54 7.84 8.07
C LYS A 32 -8.74 7.30 9.49
N ALA A 33 -8.15 7.97 10.47
CA ALA A 33 -8.26 7.68 11.90
C ALA A 33 -8.47 9.00 12.68
N PRO A 34 -9.63 9.65 12.51
CA PRO A 34 -9.89 10.94 13.16
C PRO A 34 -9.87 10.80 14.69
N GLY A 35 -9.17 11.71 15.37
CA GLY A 35 -9.08 11.70 16.83
C GLY A 35 -8.20 10.59 17.41
N ALA A 36 -7.51 9.81 16.56
CA ALA A 36 -6.60 8.78 17.03
C ALA A 36 -5.42 9.37 17.81
N SER A 37 -5.07 8.70 18.91
CA SER A 37 -3.77 8.84 19.56
C SER A 37 -2.64 8.40 18.62
N GLU A 38 -1.40 8.72 18.96
CA GLU A 38 -0.23 8.32 18.18
C GLU A 38 -0.13 6.80 18.02
N LYS A 39 -0.33 6.05 19.10
CA LYS A 39 -0.35 4.58 19.06
C LYS A 39 -1.44 4.03 18.14
N GLN A 40 -2.67 4.55 18.22
CA GLN A 40 -3.75 4.12 17.33
C GLN A 40 -3.49 4.50 15.87
N LEU A 41 -2.85 5.64 15.63
CA LEU A 41 -2.45 6.06 14.28
C LEU A 41 -1.40 5.12 13.71
N GLU A 42 -0.46 4.66 14.54
CA GLU A 42 0.54 3.65 14.18
C GLU A 42 -0.10 2.30 13.84
N GLU A 43 -0.94 1.76 14.73
CA GLU A 43 -1.70 0.52 14.50
C GLU A 43 -2.55 0.61 13.21
N THR A 44 -3.14 1.79 12.95
CA THR A 44 -3.89 2.03 11.71
C THR A 44 -3.00 1.96 10.48
N ALA A 45 -1.81 2.56 10.49
CA ALA A 45 -0.89 2.50 9.36
C ALA A 45 -0.39 1.06 9.11
N GLN A 46 -0.14 0.30 10.18
CA GLN A 46 0.19 -1.13 10.09
C GLN A 46 -0.97 -1.95 9.51
N SER A 47 -2.22 -1.63 9.88
CA SER A 47 -3.41 -2.29 9.31
C SER A 47 -3.53 -2.09 7.79
N ALA A 48 -3.07 -0.94 7.28
CA ALA A 48 -3.04 -0.67 5.84
C ALA A 48 -2.04 -1.60 5.12
N ILE A 49 -0.87 -1.87 5.71
CA ILE A 49 0.07 -2.88 5.19
C ILE A 49 -0.57 -4.27 5.20
N HIS A 50 -1.20 -4.66 6.31
CA HIS A 50 -1.89 -5.96 6.39
C HIS A 50 -2.95 -6.10 5.31
N GLN A 51 -3.70 -5.04 5.01
CA GLN A 51 -4.69 -5.06 3.94
C GLN A 51 -4.04 -5.27 2.56
N ILE A 52 -2.94 -4.59 2.26
CA ILE A 52 -2.19 -4.79 1.00
C ILE A 52 -1.81 -6.26 0.83
N GLU A 53 -1.33 -6.90 1.89
CA GLU A 53 -0.93 -8.31 1.89
C GLU A 53 -2.12 -9.25 1.73
N GLN A 54 -3.15 -9.09 2.56
CA GLN A 54 -4.34 -9.95 2.57
C GLN A 54 -5.11 -9.89 1.25
N LYS A 55 -5.21 -8.69 0.67
CA LYS A 55 -5.86 -8.49 -0.62
C LYS A 55 -4.94 -8.77 -1.80
N ARG A 56 -3.65 -8.98 -1.56
CA ARG A 56 -2.64 -9.27 -2.59
C ARG A 56 -2.61 -8.20 -3.68
N TYR A 57 -2.64 -6.93 -3.29
CA TYR A 57 -2.62 -5.81 -4.24
C TYR A 57 -1.33 -5.72 -5.08
N ASP A 58 -0.30 -6.46 -4.67
CA ASP A 58 0.96 -6.68 -5.36
C ASP A 58 0.87 -7.63 -6.57
N GLN A 59 -0.25 -8.33 -6.78
CA GLN A 59 -0.36 -9.37 -7.82
C GLN A 59 0.02 -8.87 -9.22
N GLU A 60 -0.38 -7.64 -9.58
CA GLU A 60 -0.04 -7.07 -10.89
C GLU A 60 1.47 -6.84 -11.06
N LEU A 61 2.15 -6.41 -9.99
CA LEU A 61 3.60 -6.23 -9.99
C LEU A 61 4.33 -7.58 -10.11
N LEU A 62 3.85 -8.60 -9.40
CA LEU A 62 4.37 -9.96 -9.50
C LEU A 62 4.19 -10.54 -10.90
N ARG A 63 3.00 -10.35 -11.51
CA ARG A 63 2.73 -10.82 -12.87
C ARG A 63 3.66 -10.16 -13.90
N ARG A 64 4.07 -8.92 -13.64
CA ARG A 64 5.06 -8.19 -14.46
C ARG A 64 6.50 -8.51 -14.11
N LYS A 65 6.76 -9.43 -13.18
CA LYS A 65 8.09 -9.84 -12.73
C LYS A 65 8.91 -8.68 -12.15
N VAL A 66 8.24 -7.75 -11.46
CA VAL A 66 8.91 -6.69 -10.71
C VAL A 66 9.65 -7.32 -9.53
N SER A 67 10.96 -7.07 -9.43
CA SER A 67 11.84 -7.78 -8.48
C SER A 67 11.91 -7.16 -7.09
N LYS A 68 11.48 -5.91 -6.93
CA LYS A 68 11.46 -5.19 -5.65
C LYS A 68 10.12 -4.50 -5.49
N ILE A 69 9.41 -4.83 -4.42
CA ILE A 69 8.10 -4.26 -4.13
C ILE A 69 8.09 -3.68 -2.72
N LEU A 70 7.69 -2.41 -2.60
CA LEU A 70 7.51 -1.71 -1.34
C LEU A 70 6.01 -1.48 -1.09
N TYR A 71 5.56 -1.82 0.10
CA TYR A 71 4.24 -1.49 0.61
C TYR A 71 4.32 -0.25 1.50
N LEU A 72 3.40 0.68 1.30
CA LEU A 72 3.24 1.89 2.11
C LEU A 72 1.83 1.97 2.66
N GLY A 73 1.71 2.01 3.97
CA GLY A 73 0.47 2.16 4.70
C GLY A 73 0.43 3.54 5.33
N PHE A 74 -0.57 4.34 4.98
CA PHE A 74 -0.74 5.70 5.48
C PHE A 74 -1.93 5.76 6.42
N ALA A 75 -1.77 6.44 7.56
CA ALA A 75 -2.87 6.75 8.46
C ALA A 75 -2.93 8.25 8.76
N PHE A 76 -4.11 8.85 8.62
CA PHE A 76 -4.34 10.29 8.80
C PHE A 76 -5.25 10.58 9.99
N SER A 77 -4.82 11.51 10.85
CA SER A 77 -5.65 12.14 11.89
C SER A 77 -5.58 13.65 11.72
N GLY A 78 -6.56 14.21 11.00
CA GLY A 78 -6.54 15.61 10.58
C GLY A 78 -5.34 15.90 9.68
N LYS A 79 -4.43 16.78 10.14
CA LYS A 79 -3.19 17.13 9.44
C LYS A 79 -2.01 16.22 9.79
N LYS A 80 -2.15 15.32 10.77
CA LYS A 80 -1.11 14.36 11.14
C LYS A 80 -1.18 13.15 10.22
N VAL A 81 -0.04 12.68 9.76
CA VAL A 81 0.11 11.46 8.97
C VAL A 81 1.19 10.59 9.59
N LEU A 82 0.92 9.29 9.71
CA LEU A 82 1.93 8.28 9.99
C LEU A 82 2.04 7.36 8.78
N ILE A 83 3.28 7.00 8.44
CA ILE A 83 3.59 6.11 7.32
C ILE A 83 4.28 4.87 7.88
N HIS A 84 3.70 3.71 7.67
CA HIS A 84 4.35 2.43 7.88
C HIS A 84 4.77 1.85 6.54
N HIS A 85 5.90 1.14 6.49
CA HIS A 85 6.42 0.59 5.26
C HIS A 85 6.97 -0.82 5.46
N LYS A 86 6.81 -1.66 4.44
CA LYS A 86 7.31 -3.04 4.42
C LYS A 86 7.77 -3.40 3.01
N PHE A 87 8.98 -3.94 2.88
CA PHE A 87 9.38 -4.60 1.64
C PHE A 87 8.70 -5.96 1.56
N LYS A 88 8.20 -6.31 0.36
CA LYS A 88 7.66 -7.63 0.12
C LYS A 88 8.79 -8.66 0.20
N ASP A 89 8.57 -9.72 0.99
CA ASP A 89 9.41 -10.91 1.08
C ASP A 89 9.38 -11.75 -0.21
#